data_AF-A0A1F3W206-F1
#
_entry.id   AF-A0A1F3W206-F1
#
_cell.length_a   1.000
_cell.length_b   1.000
_cell.length_c   1.000
_cell.angle_alpha   90.00
_cell.angle_beta   90.00
_cell.angle_gamma   90.00
#
_symmetry.space_group_name_H-M   'P 1'
#
loop_
_entity.id
_entity.type
_entity.pdbx_description
1 polymer ?
#
loop_
_entity_poly.entity_id
_entity_poly.type
_entity_poly.pdbx_seq_one_letter_code
_entity_poly.pdbx_strand_id
1 'polypeptide(L)'
;MKKDKFNSKLRDLARTLSPTQKERGMISQIYQSINDCLGEENTIQIGSYPRYTAITPVHDLDILYVLGKWGESDPRATEALNKLHALINQQYKMPNEFDSVKVGIQTHSVTISFMKNKEEVISVDIVPAYEYGANEFSQPTYKVPEIIKKKSHRARAQFYVEKQIKREVINWIDSDPRGYISCATAVGKNPDFRKAVKIAKRWKNNLQSENEDLKLKSFHLEQVITCIFQENPRIEIFDAIFKFFVDLPDTVLVANRIADRANPDKYIDDYVADISKWHKEMIREARDGFLAKLESVQDGSSMGTLLAIHFYERGSAEKFMFDFNIPVLTDENNVFSIDGFLKKKAGFREYRYPISAGGGVVDRHDLIKFQIVKNNTGAGFYKWKVKNDRSVERAQWRGEITDNQTSNDPEKALYDGRHFVEAYAIKDNVCIAKAKQSVILKS
;
A
#
# COMPACT_ATOMS: atom_id res chain seq x y z
N MET A 1 -20.86 -5.70 3.85
CA MET A 1 -20.54 -5.61 5.27
C MET A 1 -20.57 -4.16 5.69
N LYS A 2 -21.09 -3.84 6.88
CA LYS A 2 -21.14 -2.47 7.43
C LYS A 2 -19.75 -1.91 7.70
N LYS A 3 -19.65 -0.57 7.72
CA LYS A 3 -18.39 0.15 7.97
C LYS A 3 -17.74 -0.21 9.31
N ASP A 4 -18.52 -0.27 10.40
CA ASP A 4 -17.96 -0.60 11.73
C ASP A 4 -17.34 -2.00 11.77
N LYS A 5 -17.98 -2.97 11.09
CA LYS A 5 -17.44 -4.33 10.92
C LYS A 5 -16.16 -4.31 10.08
N PHE A 6 -16.10 -3.52 8.99
CA PHE A 6 -14.86 -3.29 8.22
C PHE A 6 -13.75 -2.72 9.09
N ASN A 7 -14.04 -1.64 9.81
CA ASN A 7 -13.09 -0.97 10.69
C ASN A 7 -12.52 -1.93 11.74
N SER A 8 -13.37 -2.72 12.40
CA SER A 8 -12.93 -3.73 13.37
C SER A 8 -11.99 -4.74 12.72
N LYS A 9 -12.40 -5.39 11.62
CA LYS A 9 -11.60 -6.45 10.99
C LYS A 9 -10.30 -5.92 10.37
N LEU A 10 -10.28 -4.70 9.83
CA LEU A 10 -9.06 -4.06 9.33
C LEU A 10 -8.11 -3.72 10.48
N ARG A 11 -8.62 -3.27 11.62
CA ARG A 11 -7.81 -3.05 12.84
C ARG A 11 -7.21 -4.37 13.32
N ASP A 12 -7.98 -5.45 13.32
CA ASP A 12 -7.51 -6.79 13.69
C ASP A 12 -6.40 -7.28 12.75
N LEU A 13 -6.61 -7.17 11.43
CA LEU A 13 -5.60 -7.47 10.42
C LEU A 13 -4.32 -6.67 10.65
N ALA A 14 -4.41 -5.36 10.89
CA ALA A 14 -3.24 -4.52 11.11
C ALA A 14 -2.46 -4.88 12.40
N ARG A 15 -3.12 -5.43 13.43
CA ARG A 15 -2.42 -5.90 14.64
C ARG A 15 -1.50 -7.07 14.32
N THR A 16 -1.90 -7.98 13.44
CA THR A 16 -1.05 -9.13 13.04
C THR A 16 0.17 -8.71 12.22
N LEU A 17 0.16 -7.51 11.64
CA LEU A 17 1.27 -6.94 10.87
C LEU A 17 2.30 -6.21 11.73
N SER A 18 2.05 -6.02 13.02
CA SER A 18 2.94 -5.27 13.90
C SER A 18 4.09 -6.13 14.42
N PRO A 19 5.29 -5.57 14.71
CA PRO A 19 6.37 -6.28 15.37
C PRO A 19 5.88 -7.00 16.62
N THR A 20 6.17 -8.29 16.71
CA THR A 20 5.78 -9.19 17.80
C THR A 20 6.50 -8.82 19.10
N GLN A 21 6.03 -9.35 20.23
CA GLN A 21 6.71 -9.13 21.51
C GLN A 21 8.15 -9.67 21.51
N LYS A 22 8.38 -10.82 20.86
CA LYS A 22 9.71 -11.41 20.68
C LYS A 22 10.63 -10.47 19.90
N GLU A 23 10.16 -9.94 18.76
CA GLU A 23 10.93 -8.98 17.97
C GLU A 23 11.23 -7.71 18.74
N ARG A 24 10.26 -7.15 19.48
CA ARG A 24 10.50 -5.96 20.30
C ARG A 24 11.57 -6.19 21.38
N GLY A 25 11.58 -7.38 22.00
CA GLY A 25 12.62 -7.77 22.96
C GLY A 25 14.00 -7.84 22.32
N MET A 26 14.13 -8.55 21.20
CA MET A 26 15.36 -8.66 20.40
C MET A 26 15.86 -7.27 19.96
N ILE A 27 14.99 -6.44 19.39
CA ILE A 27 15.32 -5.08 18.95
C ILE A 27 15.80 -4.21 20.11
N SER A 28 15.23 -4.36 21.31
CA SER A 28 15.68 -3.63 22.50
C SER A 28 17.10 -4.03 22.91
N GLN A 29 17.45 -5.33 22.82
CA GLN A 29 18.81 -5.81 23.09
C GLN A 29 19.81 -5.30 22.05
N ILE A 30 19.43 -5.29 20.77
CA ILE A 30 20.23 -4.71 19.70
C ILE A 30 20.53 -3.23 19.98
N TYR A 31 19.51 -2.42 20.27
CA TYR A 31 19.73 -1.01 20.57
C TYR A 31 20.63 -0.80 21.79
N GLN A 32 20.42 -1.57 22.86
CA GLN A 32 21.30 -1.49 24.03
C GLN A 32 22.76 -1.80 23.66
N SER A 33 23.01 -2.85 22.88
CA SER A 33 24.38 -3.21 22.48
C SER A 33 25.07 -2.14 21.64
N ILE A 34 24.31 -1.37 20.86
CA ILE A 34 24.84 -0.27 20.05
C ILE A 34 25.08 0.95 20.93
N ASN A 35 24.20 1.25 21.88
CA ASN A 35 24.41 2.29 22.88
C ASN A 35 25.66 2.01 23.73
N ASP A 36 25.87 0.76 24.16
CA ASP A 36 27.05 0.35 24.91
C ASP A 36 28.35 0.55 24.10
N CYS A 37 28.28 0.51 22.76
CA CYS A 37 29.42 0.70 21.87
C CYS A 37 29.67 2.17 21.48
N LEU A 38 28.61 2.95 21.28
CA LEU A 38 28.69 4.29 20.66
C LEU A 38 28.31 5.44 21.61
N GLY A 39 27.84 5.14 22.82
CA GLY A 39 27.29 6.10 23.78
C GLY A 39 25.82 6.37 23.53
N GLU A 40 24.99 6.23 24.57
CA GLU A 40 23.53 6.42 24.52
C GLU A 40 23.15 7.85 24.14
N GLU A 41 23.94 8.84 24.56
CA GLU A 41 23.75 10.25 24.24
C GLU A 41 24.03 10.58 22.77
N ASN A 42 24.78 9.71 22.07
CA ASN A 42 25.18 9.92 20.67
C ASN A 42 24.31 9.13 19.70
N THR A 43 23.43 8.24 20.17
CA THR A 43 22.62 7.36 19.32
C THR A 43 21.15 7.76 19.35
N ILE A 44 20.54 7.85 18.17
CA ILE A 44 19.12 8.18 18.05
C ILE A 44 18.45 7.13 17.16
N GLN A 45 17.42 6.47 17.67
CA GLN A 45 16.57 5.60 16.86
C GLN A 45 15.82 6.45 15.84
N ILE A 46 15.97 6.11 14.56
CA ILE A 46 15.29 6.77 13.45
C ILE A 46 14.57 5.73 12.57
N GLY A 47 14.01 6.17 11.45
CA GLY A 47 13.35 5.26 10.52
C GLY A 47 11.97 4.78 10.99
N SER A 48 11.53 3.65 10.46
CA SER A 48 10.13 3.19 10.61
C SER A 48 9.79 2.64 11.99
N TYR A 49 10.78 2.15 12.73
CA TYR A 49 10.60 1.57 14.04
C TYR A 49 10.15 2.59 15.11
N PRO A 50 10.86 3.71 15.36
CA PRO A 50 10.43 4.74 16.32
C PRO A 50 9.18 5.51 15.86
N ARG A 51 8.82 5.46 14.56
CA ARG A 51 7.52 5.95 14.07
C ARG A 51 6.36 4.98 14.37
N TYR A 52 6.68 3.78 14.83
CA TYR A 52 5.77 2.64 15.04
C TYR A 52 5.03 2.22 13.77
N THR A 53 5.66 2.41 12.61
CA THR A 53 5.15 2.04 11.29
C THR A 53 5.92 0.88 10.66
N ALA A 54 6.90 0.29 11.36
CA ALA A 54 7.52 -0.98 10.99
C ALA A 54 6.48 -2.12 10.97
N ILE A 55 6.67 -3.10 10.08
CA ILE A 55 5.88 -4.32 10.02
C ILE A 55 6.74 -5.53 10.43
N THR A 56 6.11 -6.61 10.88
CA THR A 56 6.77 -7.91 11.13
C THR A 56 6.91 -8.72 9.82
N PRO A 57 7.95 -9.54 9.62
CA PRO A 57 9.21 -9.49 10.35
C PRO A 57 9.90 -8.13 10.15
N VAL A 58 10.55 -7.61 11.19
CA VAL A 58 11.36 -6.40 11.10
C VAL A 58 12.72 -6.77 10.49
N HIS A 59 13.00 -6.26 9.29
CA HIS A 59 14.25 -6.56 8.57
C HIS A 59 15.36 -5.55 8.82
N ASP A 60 15.02 -4.26 8.89
CA ASP A 60 16.00 -3.19 8.96
C ASP A 60 15.63 -2.20 10.07
N LEU A 61 16.64 -1.79 10.84
CA LEU A 61 16.57 -0.69 11.80
C LEU A 61 17.51 0.43 11.36
N ASP A 62 17.16 1.66 11.68
CA ASP A 62 17.96 2.83 11.34
C ASP A 62 18.36 3.54 12.64
N ILE A 63 19.66 3.83 12.79
CA ILE A 63 20.21 4.59 13.90
C ILE A 63 21.00 5.77 13.35
N LEU A 64 20.78 6.94 13.93
CA LEU A 64 21.63 8.09 13.72
C LEU A 64 22.73 8.09 14.79
N TYR A 65 23.99 8.23 14.39
CA TYR A 65 25.13 8.39 15.29
C TYR A 65 25.65 9.83 15.19
N VAL A 66 25.38 10.63 16.22
CA VAL A 66 25.72 12.06 16.27
C VAL A 66 27.18 12.22 16.64
N LEU A 67 27.97 12.73 15.70
CA LEU A 67 29.42 12.97 15.85
C LEU A 67 29.74 14.33 16.47
N GLY A 68 28.77 15.25 16.49
CA GLY A 68 28.92 16.61 16.98
C GLY A 68 28.09 17.62 16.18
N LYS A 69 28.51 18.89 16.23
CA LYS A 69 27.93 19.97 15.44
C LYS A 69 28.67 20.13 14.11
N TRP A 70 27.93 20.50 13.07
CA TRP A 70 28.46 20.72 11.73
C TRP A 70 29.38 21.94 11.69
N GLY A 71 30.55 21.79 11.08
CA GLY A 71 31.53 22.83 10.79
C GLY A 71 32.12 22.68 9.38
N GLU A 72 32.54 23.79 8.77
CA GLU A 72 33.09 23.79 7.39
C GLU A 72 34.38 22.97 7.23
N SER A 73 35.07 22.67 8.33
CA SER A 73 36.26 21.82 8.39
C SER A 73 35.95 20.34 8.65
N ASP A 74 34.68 19.93 8.64
CA ASP A 74 34.30 18.55 8.97
C ASP A 74 34.86 17.53 7.98
N PRO A 75 35.18 16.32 8.47
CA PRO A 75 35.75 15.26 7.64
C PRO A 75 34.80 14.88 6.50
N ARG A 76 35.39 14.41 5.40
CA ARG A 76 34.63 13.89 4.25
C ARG A 76 33.71 12.76 4.72
N ALA A 77 32.52 12.63 4.14
CA ALA A 77 31.56 11.60 4.54
C ALA A 77 32.16 10.18 4.52
N THR A 78 33.02 9.88 3.53
CA THR A 78 33.76 8.61 3.45
C THR A 78 34.68 8.38 4.66
N GLU A 79 35.33 9.44 5.17
CA GLU A 79 36.19 9.33 6.35
C GLU A 79 35.36 9.07 7.62
N ALA A 80 34.22 9.75 7.78
CA ALA A 80 33.29 9.50 8.89
C ALA A 80 32.78 8.05 8.88
N LEU A 81 32.39 7.53 7.72
CA LEU A 81 31.99 6.13 7.53
C LEU A 81 33.10 5.14 7.88
N ASN A 82 34.33 5.39 7.41
CA ASN A 82 35.48 4.53 7.71
C ASN A 82 35.84 4.53 9.19
N LYS A 83 35.80 5.70 9.85
CA LYS A 83 36.03 5.81 11.30
C LYS A 83 34.97 5.05 12.10
N LEU A 84 33.69 5.23 11.76
CA LEU A 84 32.59 4.49 12.39
C LEU A 84 32.74 2.98 12.19
N HIS A 85 33.08 2.54 10.97
CA HIS A 85 33.31 1.13 10.67
C HIS A 85 34.48 0.54 11.47
N ALA A 86 35.59 1.27 11.59
CA ALA A 86 36.73 0.84 12.40
C ALA A 86 36.37 0.74 13.88
N LEU A 87 35.63 1.73 14.41
CA LEU A 87 35.14 1.75 15.79
C LEU A 87 34.26 0.52 16.10
N ILE A 88 33.28 0.24 15.24
CA ILE A 88 32.38 -0.91 15.39
C ILE A 88 33.18 -2.23 15.35
N ASN A 89 34.08 -2.41 14.37
CA ASN A 89 34.87 -3.65 14.29
C ASN A 89 35.78 -3.87 15.50
N GLN A 90 36.21 -2.80 16.17
CA GLN A 90 37.11 -2.89 17.32
C GLN A 90 36.36 -3.09 18.65
N GLN A 91 35.20 -2.44 18.82
CA GLN A 91 34.57 -2.29 20.14
C GLN A 91 33.20 -2.96 20.28
N TYR A 92 32.52 -3.26 19.17
CA TYR A 92 31.15 -3.75 19.21
C TYR A 92 31.03 -5.15 19.84
N LYS A 93 30.07 -5.29 20.75
CA LYS A 93 29.73 -6.56 21.39
C LYS A 93 28.29 -6.93 21.03
N MET A 94 28.14 -8.01 20.27
CA MET A 94 26.84 -8.52 19.84
C MET A 94 26.04 -9.11 21.03
N PRO A 95 24.70 -8.99 21.04
CA PRO A 95 23.85 -9.72 21.98
C PRO A 95 24.01 -11.24 21.86
N ASN A 96 23.89 -11.96 22.99
CA ASN A 96 24.07 -13.43 23.07
C ASN A 96 23.06 -14.25 22.25
N GLU A 97 21.97 -13.63 21.79
CA GLU A 97 20.90 -14.32 21.06
C GLU A 97 21.23 -14.64 19.59
N PHE A 98 22.33 -14.09 19.07
CA PHE A 98 22.81 -14.24 17.71
C PHE A 98 24.09 -15.08 17.65
N ASP A 99 24.37 -15.68 16.48
CA ASP A 99 25.55 -16.54 16.31
C ASP A 99 26.77 -15.73 15.84
N SER A 100 26.54 -14.70 15.03
CA SER A 100 27.58 -13.81 14.50
C SER A 100 26.98 -12.52 13.94
N VAL A 101 27.82 -11.51 13.72
CA VAL A 101 27.48 -10.32 12.93
C VAL A 101 28.36 -10.19 11.70
N LYS A 102 27.84 -9.56 10.66
CA LYS A 102 28.63 -9.04 9.53
C LYS A 102 28.54 -7.52 9.52
N VAL A 103 29.69 -6.86 9.54
CA VAL A 103 29.77 -5.39 9.48
C VAL A 103 30.21 -5.00 8.08
N GLY A 104 29.51 -4.03 7.47
CA GLY A 104 29.83 -3.56 6.13
C GLY A 104 29.55 -2.07 5.96
N ILE A 105 30.32 -1.42 5.09
CA ILE A 105 30.10 -0.01 4.74
C ILE A 105 29.17 0.09 3.53
N GLN A 106 28.15 0.93 3.65
CA GLN A 106 27.33 1.40 2.53
C GLN A 106 27.64 2.85 2.19
N THR A 107 27.04 3.35 1.11
CA THR A 107 27.16 4.76 0.69
C THR A 107 26.73 5.78 1.74
N HIS A 108 25.84 5.39 2.66
CA HIS A 108 25.27 6.32 3.64
C HIS A 108 25.30 5.85 5.10
N SER A 109 25.68 4.60 5.36
CA SER A 109 25.61 3.96 6.67
C SER A 109 26.74 2.95 6.84
N VAL A 110 27.00 2.56 8.08
CA VAL A 110 27.66 1.30 8.40
C VAL A 110 26.57 0.32 8.84
N THR A 111 26.44 -0.80 8.14
CA THR A 111 25.43 -1.82 8.42
C THR A 111 26.01 -2.90 9.31
N ILE A 112 25.27 -3.30 10.33
CA ILE A 112 25.49 -4.51 11.11
C ILE A 112 24.37 -5.51 10.78
N SER A 113 24.69 -6.60 10.09
CA SER A 113 23.78 -7.72 9.81
C SER A 113 23.92 -8.78 10.90
N PHE A 114 22.83 -9.06 11.62
CA PHE A 114 22.78 -10.05 12.69
C PHE A 114 22.36 -11.41 12.15
N MET A 115 23.21 -12.42 12.37
CA MET A 115 23.04 -13.76 11.81
C MET A 115 22.61 -14.76 12.87
N LYS A 116 21.67 -15.63 12.51
CA LYS A 116 21.27 -16.79 13.32
C LYS A 116 21.03 -17.99 12.40
N ASN A 117 21.55 -19.16 12.74
CA ASN A 117 21.51 -20.36 11.90
C ASN A 117 22.02 -20.11 10.47
N LYS A 118 23.04 -19.26 10.32
CA LYS A 118 23.61 -18.80 9.02
C LYS A 118 22.68 -17.94 8.15
N GLU A 119 21.50 -17.56 8.63
CA GLU A 119 20.59 -16.65 7.96
C GLU A 119 20.62 -15.26 8.59
N GLU A 120 20.46 -14.22 7.78
CA GLU A 120 20.31 -12.84 8.29
C GLU A 120 18.93 -12.69 8.91
N VAL A 121 18.88 -12.31 10.19
CA VAL A 121 17.63 -12.13 10.93
C VAL A 121 17.15 -10.69 10.84
N ILE A 122 18.07 -9.75 11.03
CA ILE A 122 17.81 -8.32 11.07
C ILE A 122 19.11 -7.57 10.79
N SER A 123 18.99 -6.40 10.18
CA SER A 123 20.11 -5.49 9.92
C SER A 123 19.88 -4.16 10.63
N VAL A 124 20.98 -3.46 10.96
CA VAL A 124 20.95 -2.11 11.50
C VAL A 124 21.86 -1.22 10.67
N ASP A 125 21.29 -0.18 10.08
CA ASP A 125 22.02 0.88 9.41
C ASP A 125 22.33 2.01 10.39
N ILE A 126 23.63 2.18 10.69
CA ILE A 126 24.14 3.25 11.56
C ILE A 126 24.67 4.37 10.68
N VAL A 127 23.98 5.51 10.71
CA VAL A 127 24.24 6.69 9.86
C VAL A 127 25.01 7.73 10.67
N PRO A 128 26.29 8.01 10.34
CA PRO A 128 27.03 9.09 11.00
C PRO A 128 26.41 10.44 10.64
N ALA A 129 26.35 11.34 11.61
CA ALA A 129 25.62 12.60 11.45
C ALA A 129 26.22 13.76 12.24
N TYR A 130 26.07 14.97 11.70
CA TYR A 130 26.39 16.21 12.40
C TYR A 130 25.15 17.08 12.52
N GLU A 131 24.92 17.67 13.69
CA GLU A 131 23.83 18.63 13.91
C GLU A 131 24.13 19.95 13.19
N TYR A 132 23.24 20.43 12.33
CA TYR A 132 23.45 21.69 11.59
C TYR A 132 22.39 22.76 11.84
N GLY A 133 21.26 22.41 12.44
CA GLY A 133 20.15 23.34 12.64
C GLY A 133 19.04 22.72 13.48
N ALA A 134 17.85 23.31 13.41
CA ALA A 134 16.65 22.80 14.06
C ALA A 134 15.43 22.91 13.15
N ASN A 135 14.48 21.99 13.31
CA ASN A 135 13.21 21.95 12.57
C ASN A 135 12.11 22.76 13.30
N GLU A 136 10.89 22.75 12.75
CA GLU A 136 9.72 23.45 13.30
C GLU A 136 9.25 22.91 14.67
N PHE A 137 9.77 21.75 15.10
CA PHE A 137 9.53 21.18 16.43
C PHE A 137 10.63 21.52 17.43
N SER A 138 11.55 22.43 17.07
CA SER A 138 12.75 22.76 17.87
C SER A 138 13.65 21.54 18.13
N GLN A 139 13.62 20.55 17.24
CA GLN A 139 14.49 19.37 17.29
C GLN A 139 15.64 19.53 16.31
N PRO A 140 16.84 18.97 16.61
CA PRO A 140 17.98 19.10 15.72
C PRO A 140 17.72 18.49 14.33
N THR A 141 18.27 19.14 13.30
CA THR A 141 18.41 18.61 11.94
C THR A 141 19.87 18.22 11.67
N TYR A 142 20.07 17.30 10.74
CA TYR A 142 21.34 16.60 10.59
C TYR A 142 21.90 16.61 9.18
N LYS A 143 23.21 16.78 9.06
CA LYS A 143 23.97 16.46 7.85
C LYS A 143 24.30 14.97 7.91
N VAL A 144 23.92 14.22 6.88
CA VAL A 144 24.20 12.78 6.75
C VAL A 144 24.88 12.49 5.41
N PRO A 145 25.64 11.40 5.25
CA PRO A 145 26.21 11.04 3.96
C PRO A 145 25.12 10.79 2.89
N GLU A 146 25.41 11.17 1.66
CA GLU A 146 24.47 11.06 0.54
C GLU A 146 24.06 9.61 0.23
N ILE A 147 22.74 9.38 0.12
CA ILE A 147 22.19 8.10 -0.33
C ILE A 147 22.28 8.02 -1.86
N ILE A 148 23.11 7.11 -2.36
CA ILE A 148 23.28 6.94 -3.80
C ILE A 148 22.21 6.01 -4.36
N LYS A 149 21.40 6.53 -5.30
CA LYS A 149 20.34 5.78 -5.99
C LYS A 149 20.94 4.88 -7.06
N LYS A 150 21.19 3.60 -6.75
CA LYS A 150 21.49 2.56 -7.76
C LYS A 150 20.45 1.46 -7.77
N LYS A 151 20.31 0.82 -8.95
CA LYS A 151 19.30 -0.19 -9.26
C LYS A 151 19.43 -1.50 -8.48
N SER A 152 20.50 -1.79 -7.75
CA SER A 152 20.58 -2.98 -6.88
C SER A 152 21.52 -2.77 -5.69
N HIS A 153 21.39 -3.59 -4.63
CA HIS A 153 22.34 -3.58 -3.50
C HIS A 153 23.76 -3.88 -3.96
N ARG A 154 23.95 -4.87 -4.84
CA ARG A 154 25.25 -5.18 -5.46
C ARG A 154 25.82 -4.00 -6.25
N ALA A 155 24.99 -3.31 -7.03
CA ALA A 155 25.40 -2.12 -7.78
C ALA A 155 25.74 -0.94 -6.86
N ARG A 156 25.08 -0.79 -5.71
CA ARG A 156 25.44 0.22 -4.68
C ARG A 156 26.78 -0.10 -4.04
N ALA A 157 27.01 -1.35 -3.64
CA ALA A 157 28.26 -1.79 -3.06
C ALA A 157 29.43 -1.63 -4.03
N GLN A 158 29.25 -2.07 -5.29
CA GLN A 158 30.26 -1.90 -6.33
C GLN A 158 30.53 -0.42 -6.65
N PHE A 159 29.49 0.41 -6.68
CA PHE A 159 29.66 1.86 -6.88
C PHE A 159 30.41 2.52 -5.72
N TYR A 160 30.16 2.10 -4.47
CA TYR A 160 30.93 2.58 -3.33
C TYR A 160 32.41 2.21 -3.46
N VAL A 161 32.71 0.96 -3.82
CA VAL A 161 34.08 0.49 -4.07
C VAL A 161 34.73 1.28 -5.20
N GLU A 162 34.02 1.52 -6.31
CA GLU A 162 34.50 2.34 -7.41
C GLU A 162 34.77 3.79 -7.00
N LYS A 163 33.88 4.42 -6.22
CA LYS A 163 34.06 5.77 -5.69
C LYS A 163 35.29 5.86 -4.78
N GLN A 164 35.49 4.85 -3.94
CA GLN A 164 36.65 4.73 -3.07
C GLN A 164 37.95 4.59 -3.87
N ILE A 165 37.95 3.74 -4.91
CA ILE A 165 39.09 3.57 -5.84
C ILE A 165 39.37 4.86 -6.61
N LYS A 166 38.33 5.55 -7.08
CA LYS A 166 38.44 6.79 -7.87
C LYS A 166 38.62 8.05 -7.02
N ARG A 167 38.62 7.95 -5.69
CA ARG A 167 38.63 9.08 -4.73
C ARG A 167 37.51 10.11 -4.97
N GLU A 168 36.41 9.67 -5.55
CA GLU A 168 35.25 10.52 -5.84
C GLU A 168 34.44 10.78 -4.56
N VAL A 169 33.98 12.02 -4.37
CA VAL A 169 33.43 12.51 -3.09
C VAL A 169 32.00 12.01 -2.85
N ILE A 170 31.74 11.46 -1.66
CA ILE A 170 30.39 11.30 -1.10
C ILE A 170 30.06 12.61 -0.38
N ASN A 171 28.97 13.26 -0.78
CA ASN A 171 28.57 14.54 -0.20
C ASN A 171 27.82 14.34 1.12
N TRP A 172 27.76 15.40 1.90
CA TRP A 172 26.83 15.52 3.01
C TRP A 172 25.51 16.13 2.52
N ILE A 173 24.38 15.55 2.91
CA ILE A 173 23.03 16.02 2.60
C ILE A 173 22.26 16.36 3.87
N ASP A 174 21.30 17.27 3.75
CA ASP A 174 20.39 17.63 4.84
C ASP A 174 19.37 16.50 5.09
N SER A 175 19.07 16.24 6.36
CA SER A 175 18.13 15.22 6.81
C SER A 175 17.42 15.66 8.10
N ASP A 176 16.12 15.33 8.19
CA ASP A 176 15.25 15.64 9.34
C ASP A 176 14.49 14.39 9.82
N PRO A 177 15.19 13.35 10.31
CA PRO A 177 14.56 12.13 10.77
C PRO A 177 13.65 12.37 12.00
N ARG A 178 14.02 13.32 12.86
CA ARG A 178 13.24 13.68 14.05
C ARG A 178 11.92 14.36 13.69
N GLY A 179 11.89 15.24 12.70
CA GLY A 179 10.66 15.85 12.23
C GLY A 179 9.70 14.86 11.60
N TYR A 180 10.19 13.85 10.86
CA TYR A 180 9.35 12.73 10.41
C TYR A 180 8.74 11.94 11.58
N ILE A 181 9.49 11.74 12.67
CA ILE A 181 8.97 11.12 13.91
C ILE A 181 7.91 11.99 14.57
N SER A 182 8.15 13.30 14.67
CA SER A 182 7.21 14.27 15.24
C SER A 182 5.92 14.35 14.43
N CYS A 183 6.00 14.36 13.09
CA CYS A 183 4.84 14.31 12.21
C CYS A 183 4.03 13.02 12.41
N ALA A 184 4.69 11.85 12.35
CA ALA A 184 4.05 10.56 12.57
C ALA A 184 3.44 10.44 13.97
N THR A 185 4.03 11.07 14.98
CA THR A 185 3.48 11.15 16.33
C THR A 185 2.24 12.02 16.39
N ALA A 186 2.24 13.18 15.73
CA ALA A 186 1.11 14.10 15.69
C ALA A 186 -0.12 13.46 15.02
N VAL A 187 0.03 12.90 13.81
CA VAL A 187 -1.09 12.19 13.14
C VAL A 187 -1.43 10.88 13.85
N GLY A 188 -0.46 10.27 14.51
CA GLY A 188 -0.60 9.05 15.29
C GLY A 188 -1.44 9.19 16.57
N LYS A 189 -1.92 10.39 16.90
CA LYS A 189 -3.01 10.59 17.86
C LYS A 189 -4.28 9.88 17.42
N ASN A 190 -4.51 9.78 16.11
CA ASN A 190 -5.51 8.87 15.56
C ASN A 190 -4.96 7.44 15.57
N PRO A 191 -5.60 6.49 16.28
CA PRO A 191 -5.08 5.14 16.44
C PRO A 191 -5.03 4.36 15.11
N ASP A 192 -5.74 4.79 14.07
CA ASP A 192 -5.82 4.09 12.80
C ASP A 192 -4.72 4.47 11.80
N PHE A 193 -3.99 5.58 12.02
CA PHE A 193 -2.87 6.01 11.17
C PHE A 193 -1.85 4.89 10.96
N ARG A 194 -1.25 4.41 12.05
CA ARG A 194 -0.20 3.38 11.99
C ARG A 194 -0.72 2.06 11.42
N LYS A 195 -2.01 1.77 11.62
CA LYS A 195 -2.65 0.55 11.10
C LYS A 195 -2.80 0.62 9.58
N ALA A 196 -3.27 1.75 9.05
CA ALA A 196 -3.36 1.99 7.61
C ALA A 196 -1.97 1.90 6.95
N VAL A 197 -0.95 2.52 7.54
CA VAL A 197 0.44 2.44 7.04
C VAL A 197 0.93 1.00 6.96
N LYS A 198 0.71 0.19 8.01
CA LYS A 198 1.14 -1.22 8.04
C LYS A 198 0.46 -2.07 6.98
N ILE A 199 -0.83 -1.85 6.73
CA ILE A 199 -1.57 -2.53 5.65
C ILE A 199 -0.99 -2.18 4.29
N ALA A 200 -0.76 -0.90 4.01
CA ALA A 200 -0.17 -0.45 2.74
C ALA A 200 1.26 -1.00 2.55
N LYS A 201 2.09 -0.99 3.60
CA LYS A 201 3.44 -1.58 3.56
C LYS A 201 3.41 -3.09 3.31
N ARG A 202 2.50 -3.82 3.96
CA ARG A 202 2.37 -5.27 3.70
C ARG A 202 1.91 -5.55 2.28
N TRP A 203 0.90 -4.84 1.79
CA TRP A 203 0.47 -4.98 0.40
C TRP A 203 1.62 -4.72 -0.58
N LYS A 204 2.37 -3.62 -0.37
CA LYS A 204 3.55 -3.32 -1.17
C LYS A 204 4.61 -4.41 -1.09
N ASN A 205 4.89 -4.96 0.10
CA ASN A 205 5.89 -6.03 0.22
C ASN A 205 5.45 -7.29 -0.53
N ASN A 206 4.17 -7.66 -0.44
CA ASN A 206 3.63 -8.79 -1.21
C ASN A 206 3.73 -8.53 -2.72
N LEU A 207 3.47 -7.30 -3.17
CA LEU A 207 3.65 -6.90 -4.57
C LEU A 207 5.09 -7.04 -5.04
N GLN A 208 6.07 -6.68 -4.21
CA GLN A 208 7.48 -6.86 -4.53
C GLN A 208 7.92 -8.32 -4.54
N SER A 209 7.25 -9.19 -3.79
CA SER A 209 7.49 -10.64 -3.86
C SER A 209 7.04 -11.25 -5.19
N GLU A 210 6.06 -10.65 -5.87
CA GLU A 210 5.66 -11.07 -7.23
C GLU A 210 6.65 -10.59 -8.31
N ASN A 211 7.36 -9.50 -8.05
CA ASN A 211 8.37 -8.95 -8.95
C ASN A 211 9.39 -8.09 -8.17
N GLU A 212 10.60 -8.63 -7.97
CA GLU A 212 11.67 -7.99 -7.21
C GLU A 212 12.20 -6.69 -7.85
N ASP A 213 11.99 -6.50 -9.16
CA ASP A 213 12.37 -5.28 -9.88
C ASP A 213 11.38 -4.12 -9.64
N LEU A 214 10.21 -4.39 -9.06
CA LEU A 214 9.21 -3.38 -8.70
C LEU A 214 9.67 -2.62 -7.45
N LYS A 215 10.13 -1.38 -7.63
CA LYS A 215 10.71 -0.58 -6.54
C LYS A 215 9.76 0.52 -6.08
N LEU A 216 8.84 0.18 -5.18
CA LEU A 216 8.13 1.18 -4.37
C LEU A 216 8.84 1.31 -3.02
N LYS A 217 8.94 2.53 -2.48
CA LYS A 217 9.53 2.76 -1.16
C LYS A 217 8.43 2.76 -0.10
N SER A 218 8.60 1.96 0.95
CA SER A 218 7.66 1.92 2.07
C SER A 218 7.49 3.27 2.76
N PHE A 219 8.56 4.08 2.78
CA PHE A 219 8.54 5.43 3.34
C PHE A 219 7.66 6.39 2.53
N HIS A 220 7.67 6.30 1.20
CA HIS A 220 6.81 7.11 0.34
C HIS A 220 5.32 6.80 0.62
N LEU A 221 4.93 5.53 0.68
CA LEU A 221 3.56 5.14 1.03
C LEU A 221 3.13 5.63 2.42
N GLU A 222 4.04 5.59 3.38
CA GLU A 222 3.81 6.14 4.72
C GLU A 222 3.58 7.66 4.71
N GLN A 223 4.31 8.42 3.88
CA GLN A 223 4.11 9.87 3.77
C GLN A 223 2.81 10.22 3.05
N VAL A 224 2.41 9.49 2.00
CA VAL A 224 1.08 9.66 1.38
C VAL A 224 -0.04 9.46 2.41
N ILE A 225 0.05 8.41 3.23
CA ILE A 225 -0.93 8.18 4.31
C ILE A 225 -0.83 9.24 5.40
N THR A 226 0.37 9.76 5.68
CA THR A 226 0.54 10.89 6.62
C THR A 226 -0.24 12.11 6.13
N CYS A 227 -0.16 12.47 4.85
CA CYS A 227 -0.96 13.54 4.26
C CYS A 227 -2.47 13.29 4.41
N ILE A 228 -2.94 12.06 4.15
CA ILE A 228 -4.36 11.70 4.35
C ILE A 228 -4.84 11.99 5.79
N PHE A 229 -4.04 11.65 6.80
CA PHE A 229 -4.39 11.89 8.20
C PHE A 229 -4.14 13.33 8.66
N GLN A 230 -3.30 14.10 7.97
CA GLN A 230 -3.17 15.55 8.20
C GLN A 230 -4.40 16.29 7.66
N GLU A 231 -4.86 15.93 6.46
CA GLU A 231 -6.06 16.50 5.83
C GLU A 231 -7.33 16.15 6.62
N ASN A 232 -7.43 14.91 7.12
CA ASN A 232 -8.56 14.47 7.92
C ASN A 232 -8.10 13.72 9.19
N PRO A 233 -7.85 14.43 10.30
CA PRO A 233 -7.38 13.83 11.55
C PRO A 233 -8.36 12.82 12.18
N ARG A 234 -9.64 12.84 11.79
CA ARG A 234 -10.68 11.94 12.30
C ARG A 234 -11.02 10.79 11.34
N ILE A 235 -10.30 10.66 10.22
CA ILE A 235 -10.53 9.58 9.26
C ILE A 235 -10.42 8.21 9.95
N GLU A 236 -11.33 7.30 9.61
CA GLU A 236 -11.30 5.93 10.11
C GLU A 236 -10.49 5.02 9.18
N ILE A 237 -10.03 3.88 9.71
CA ILE A 237 -9.15 2.97 8.96
C ILE A 237 -9.70 2.55 7.59
N PHE A 238 -11.01 2.27 7.46
CA PHE A 238 -11.60 1.89 6.18
C PHE A 238 -11.46 3.01 5.15
N ASP A 239 -11.84 4.24 5.52
CA ASP A 239 -11.81 5.38 4.60
C ASP A 239 -10.37 5.73 4.22
N ALA A 240 -9.43 5.65 5.16
CA ALA A 240 -8.02 5.90 4.89
C ALA A 240 -7.43 4.89 3.89
N ILE A 241 -7.75 3.61 4.05
CA ILE A 241 -7.31 2.54 3.13
C ILE A 241 -7.99 2.70 1.77
N PHE A 242 -9.30 2.94 1.75
CA PHE A 242 -10.05 3.14 0.52
C PHE A 242 -9.49 4.33 -0.26
N LYS A 243 -9.34 5.50 0.39
CA LYS A 243 -8.75 6.70 -0.20
C LYS A 243 -7.33 6.45 -0.71
N PHE A 244 -6.47 5.84 0.10
CA PHE A 244 -5.09 5.53 -0.30
C PHE A 244 -5.04 4.71 -1.61
N PHE A 245 -5.84 3.66 -1.73
CA PHE A 245 -5.83 2.80 -2.92
C PHE A 245 -6.55 3.42 -4.12
N VAL A 246 -7.62 4.18 -3.90
CA VAL A 246 -8.32 4.92 -4.97
C VAL A 246 -7.39 5.97 -5.58
N ASP A 247 -6.69 6.73 -4.74
CA ASP A 247 -5.83 7.84 -5.16
C ASP A 247 -4.40 7.39 -5.53
N LEU A 248 -4.04 6.12 -5.32
CA LEU A 248 -2.71 5.56 -5.60
C LEU A 248 -2.17 5.93 -7.00
N PRO A 249 -2.96 5.81 -8.09
CA PRO A 249 -2.65 6.35 -9.41
C PRO A 249 -2.03 7.75 -9.47
N ASP A 250 -2.53 8.67 -8.64
CA ASP A 250 -2.29 10.11 -8.76
C ASP A 250 -1.40 10.66 -7.64
N THR A 251 -1.22 9.85 -6.58
CA THR A 251 -0.42 10.16 -5.40
C THR A 251 0.88 9.36 -5.32
N VAL A 252 0.87 8.07 -5.68
CA VAL A 252 2.05 7.19 -5.55
C VAL A 252 2.78 6.99 -6.88
N LEU A 253 2.07 7.07 -8.01
CA LEU A 253 2.64 6.83 -9.36
C LEU A 253 3.01 8.09 -10.14
N VAL A 254 2.84 9.25 -9.50
CA VAL A 254 3.27 10.57 -9.98
C VAL A 254 4.45 11.02 -9.11
N ALA A 255 5.54 11.42 -9.75
CA ALA A 255 6.75 11.87 -9.04
C ALA A 255 6.62 13.32 -8.56
N ASN A 256 7.49 13.68 -7.61
CA ASN A 256 7.67 15.03 -7.08
C ASN A 256 6.40 15.62 -6.44
N ARG A 257 5.67 14.80 -5.68
CA ARG A 257 4.46 15.20 -4.95
C ARG A 257 4.74 15.55 -3.51
N ILE A 258 5.77 14.97 -2.89
CA ILE A 258 6.05 15.15 -1.47
C ILE A 258 7.47 15.65 -1.30
N ALA A 259 7.59 16.95 -0.98
CA ALA A 259 8.87 17.58 -0.69
C ALA A 259 9.54 16.95 0.53
N ASP A 260 10.86 16.83 0.50
CA ASP A 260 11.64 16.41 1.67
C ASP A 260 11.65 17.51 2.73
N ARG A 261 11.50 17.11 3.99
CA ARG A 261 11.42 18.05 5.12
C ARG A 261 12.69 18.86 5.35
N ALA A 262 13.86 18.27 5.07
CA ALA A 262 15.14 18.92 5.29
C ALA A 262 15.59 19.73 4.06
N ASN A 263 15.02 19.45 2.88
CA ASN A 263 15.31 20.17 1.66
C ASN A 263 14.06 20.25 0.76
N PRO A 264 13.33 21.38 0.77
CA PRO A 264 12.12 21.57 -0.02
C PRO A 264 12.31 21.46 -1.54
N ASP A 265 13.54 21.62 -2.05
CA ASP A 265 13.86 21.49 -3.48
C ASP A 265 14.01 20.02 -3.91
N LYS A 266 14.01 19.08 -2.95
CA LYS A 266 14.06 17.63 -3.19
C LYS A 266 12.73 16.99 -2.83
N TYR A 267 12.45 15.86 -3.46
CA TYR A 267 11.21 15.12 -3.25
C TYR A 267 11.50 13.68 -2.87
N ILE A 268 10.81 13.16 -1.85
CA ILE A 268 11.02 11.78 -1.36
C ILE A 268 10.62 10.73 -2.41
N ASP A 269 9.74 11.14 -3.32
CA ASP A 269 9.09 10.35 -4.36
C ASP A 269 9.63 10.63 -5.77
N ASP A 270 10.74 11.37 -5.90
CA ASP A 270 11.38 11.63 -7.20
C ASP A 270 11.75 10.35 -7.97
N TYR A 271 12.06 9.26 -7.26
CA TYR A 271 12.37 7.94 -7.81
C TYR A 271 11.23 7.35 -8.65
N VAL A 272 10.00 7.84 -8.48
CA VAL A 272 8.83 7.39 -9.26
C VAL A 272 8.96 7.75 -10.75
N ALA A 273 9.80 8.74 -11.08
CA ALA A 273 10.13 9.09 -12.46
C ALA A 273 10.87 7.94 -13.19
N ASP A 274 11.64 7.14 -12.46
CA ASP A 274 12.43 6.03 -13.01
C ASP A 274 11.64 4.71 -13.12
N ILE A 275 10.40 4.66 -12.60
CA ILE A 275 9.55 3.48 -12.70
C ILE A 275 9.00 3.37 -14.13
N SER A 276 9.29 2.25 -14.80
CA SER A 276 8.82 2.01 -16.17
C SER A 276 7.29 2.01 -16.27
N LYS A 277 6.77 2.36 -17.45
CA LYS A 277 5.32 2.31 -17.72
C LYS A 277 4.72 0.93 -17.41
N TRP A 278 5.46 -0.14 -17.74
CA TRP A 278 5.05 -1.52 -17.46
C TRP A 278 4.93 -1.79 -15.96
N HIS A 279 5.91 -1.40 -15.14
CA HIS A 279 5.81 -1.53 -13.69
C HIS A 279 4.69 -0.67 -13.10
N LYS A 280 4.46 0.54 -13.63
CA LYS A 280 3.31 1.37 -13.22
C LYS A 280 1.98 0.66 -13.51
N GLU A 281 1.88 -0.04 -14.64
CA GLU A 281 0.69 -0.81 -14.98
C GLU A 281 0.48 -2.00 -14.04
N MET A 282 1.54 -2.78 -13.74
CA MET A 282 1.45 -3.86 -12.75
C MET A 282 0.96 -3.36 -11.38
N ILE A 283 1.40 -2.18 -10.95
CA ILE A 283 0.94 -1.56 -9.69
C ILE A 283 -0.56 -1.21 -9.79
N ARG A 284 -1.04 -0.72 -10.94
CA ARG A 284 -2.46 -0.42 -11.18
C ARG A 284 -3.32 -1.68 -11.15
N GLU A 285 -2.89 -2.74 -11.83
CA GLU A 285 -3.59 -4.02 -11.85
C GLU A 285 -3.65 -4.66 -10.45
N ALA A 286 -2.55 -4.62 -9.69
CA ALA A 286 -2.51 -5.11 -8.31
C ALA A 286 -3.41 -4.27 -7.37
N ARG A 287 -3.45 -2.95 -7.57
CA ARG A 287 -4.36 -2.03 -6.86
C ARG A 287 -5.81 -2.38 -7.17
N ASP A 288 -6.14 -2.58 -8.44
CA ASP A 288 -7.50 -2.91 -8.87
C ASP A 288 -7.95 -4.25 -8.30
N GLY A 289 -7.05 -5.24 -8.26
CA GLY A 289 -7.30 -6.52 -7.58
C GLY A 289 -7.54 -6.34 -6.08
N PHE A 290 -6.81 -5.47 -5.39
CA PHE A 290 -7.08 -5.15 -3.98
C PHE A 290 -8.48 -4.55 -3.79
N LEU A 291 -8.82 -3.51 -4.56
CA LEU A 291 -10.10 -2.80 -4.42
C LEU A 291 -11.30 -3.65 -4.86
N ALA A 292 -11.17 -4.45 -5.92
CA ALA A 292 -12.22 -5.38 -6.35
C ALA A 292 -12.51 -6.44 -5.26
N LYS A 293 -11.48 -6.94 -4.57
CA LYS A 293 -11.67 -7.81 -3.40
C LYS A 293 -12.31 -7.06 -2.25
N LEU A 294 -11.92 -5.82 -1.98
CA LEU A 294 -12.51 -4.99 -0.93
C LEU A 294 -14.02 -4.78 -1.15
N GLU A 295 -14.43 -4.47 -2.39
CA GLU A 295 -15.85 -4.36 -2.77
C GLU A 295 -16.64 -5.68 -2.61
N SER A 296 -15.94 -6.80 -2.63
CA SER A 296 -16.51 -8.15 -2.55
C SER A 296 -16.53 -8.72 -1.14
N VAL A 297 -15.95 -8.03 -0.15
CA VAL A 297 -15.91 -8.50 1.24
C VAL A 297 -17.33 -8.61 1.83
N GLN A 298 -17.58 -9.77 2.43
CA GLN A 298 -18.78 -10.10 3.19
C GLN A 298 -18.42 -10.40 4.65
N ASP A 299 -19.44 -10.59 5.48
CA ASP A 299 -19.28 -10.80 6.92
C ASP A 299 -18.50 -12.08 7.26
N GLY A 300 -18.55 -13.11 6.41
CA GLY A 300 -17.74 -14.33 6.55
C GLY A 300 -16.33 -14.26 5.93
N SER A 301 -15.98 -13.19 5.22
CA SER A 301 -14.70 -13.10 4.51
C SER A 301 -13.51 -12.94 5.47
N SER A 302 -12.40 -13.59 5.14
CA SER A 302 -11.10 -13.40 5.79
C SER A 302 -10.37 -12.19 5.21
N MET A 303 -10.06 -11.20 6.05
CA MET A 303 -9.40 -9.96 5.61
C MET A 303 -7.97 -10.17 5.12
N GLY A 304 -7.30 -11.25 5.54
CA GLY A 304 -5.94 -11.57 5.08
C GLY A 304 -5.88 -11.75 3.56
N THR A 305 -6.98 -12.20 2.95
CA THR A 305 -7.09 -12.38 1.48
C THR A 305 -6.98 -11.06 0.71
N LEU A 306 -7.24 -9.91 1.34
CA LEU A 306 -7.06 -8.60 0.71
C LEU A 306 -5.59 -8.35 0.34
N LEU A 307 -4.65 -8.87 1.13
CA LEU A 307 -3.22 -8.61 0.96
C LEU A 307 -2.56 -9.54 -0.07
N ALA A 308 -3.22 -10.64 -0.47
CA ALA A 308 -2.74 -11.49 -1.56
C ALA A 308 -2.74 -10.71 -2.89
N ILE A 309 -1.68 -10.77 -3.68
CA ILE A 309 -1.64 -10.01 -4.93
C ILE A 309 -2.49 -10.71 -5.98
N HIS A 310 -3.28 -9.91 -6.68
CA HIS A 310 -4.05 -10.33 -7.84
C HIS A 310 -3.94 -9.21 -8.88
N PHE A 311 -3.24 -9.48 -9.98
CA PHE A 311 -3.15 -8.56 -11.09
C PHE A 311 -4.45 -8.60 -11.87
N TYR A 312 -5.31 -7.60 -11.64
CA TYR A 312 -6.62 -7.53 -12.27
C TYR A 312 -6.54 -6.80 -13.61
N GLU A 313 -6.58 -7.55 -14.70
CA GLU A 313 -6.66 -6.99 -16.04
C GLU A 313 -8.10 -6.56 -16.37
N ARG A 314 -8.27 -5.26 -16.65
CA ARG A 314 -9.58 -4.70 -17.01
C ARG A 314 -9.89 -4.85 -18.50
N GLY A 315 -11.17 -5.06 -18.80
CA GLY A 315 -11.68 -4.70 -20.14
C GLY A 315 -11.67 -3.16 -20.30
N SER A 316 -11.55 -2.66 -21.52
CA SER A 316 -11.47 -1.20 -21.79
C SER A 316 -12.69 -0.42 -21.28
N ALA A 317 -13.87 -1.05 -21.28
CA ALA A 317 -15.11 -0.47 -20.76
C ALA A 317 -15.40 -0.83 -19.29
N GLU A 318 -14.59 -1.69 -18.65
CA GLU A 318 -14.88 -2.20 -17.33
C GLU A 318 -14.63 -1.16 -16.23
N LYS A 319 -15.68 -0.94 -15.41
CA LYS A 319 -15.66 -0.04 -14.26
C LYS A 319 -15.98 -0.78 -12.96
N PHE A 320 -15.64 -0.14 -11.86
CA PHE A 320 -15.93 -0.55 -10.47
C PHE A 320 -16.55 0.61 -9.70
N MET A 321 -17.11 0.35 -8.50
CA MET A 321 -17.66 1.43 -7.67
C MET A 321 -16.57 2.40 -7.22
N PHE A 322 -15.36 1.89 -6.97
CA PHE A 322 -14.23 2.71 -6.58
C PHE A 322 -13.74 3.68 -7.67
N ASP A 323 -14.06 3.45 -8.96
CA ASP A 323 -13.77 4.42 -10.03
C ASP A 323 -14.68 5.68 -9.94
N PHE A 324 -15.79 5.58 -9.19
CA PHE A 324 -16.68 6.69 -8.87
C PHE A 324 -16.45 7.23 -7.46
N ASN A 325 -15.40 6.77 -6.77
CA ASN A 325 -15.15 7.06 -5.36
C ASN A 325 -16.34 6.69 -4.45
N ILE A 326 -17.04 5.60 -4.77
CA ILE A 326 -18.18 5.07 -4.01
C ILE A 326 -17.72 3.81 -3.27
N PRO A 327 -17.61 3.81 -1.93
CA PRO A 327 -17.32 2.60 -1.17
C PRO A 327 -18.52 1.65 -1.13
N VAL A 328 -18.26 0.34 -1.12
CA VAL A 328 -19.28 -0.70 -0.99
C VAL A 328 -19.39 -1.15 0.47
N LEU A 329 -20.39 -0.62 1.17
CA LEU A 329 -20.63 -0.82 2.60
C LEU A 329 -22.04 -1.36 2.83
N THR A 330 -22.26 -2.64 2.51
CA THR A 330 -23.60 -3.23 2.53
C THR A 330 -24.13 -3.52 3.93
N ASP A 331 -25.43 -3.32 4.14
CA ASP A 331 -26.19 -3.74 5.32
C ASP A 331 -26.98 -5.03 5.01
N GLU A 332 -26.87 -6.04 5.87
CA GLU A 332 -27.61 -7.30 5.75
C GLU A 332 -29.12 -7.16 6.00
N ASN A 333 -29.53 -6.09 6.68
CA ASN A 333 -30.94 -5.76 6.89
C ASN A 333 -31.61 -5.19 5.64
N ASN A 334 -30.81 -4.80 4.63
CA ASN A 334 -31.34 -4.34 3.35
C ASN A 334 -31.76 -5.53 2.49
N VAL A 335 -33.04 -5.57 2.14
CA VAL A 335 -33.59 -6.43 1.09
C VAL A 335 -33.43 -5.70 -0.23
N PHE A 336 -32.52 -6.19 -1.07
CA PHE A 336 -32.28 -5.68 -2.41
C PHE A 336 -32.04 -6.84 -3.36
N SER A 337 -32.89 -7.00 -4.37
CA SER A 337 -32.76 -8.05 -5.38
C SER A 337 -33.15 -7.55 -6.77
N ILE A 338 -32.46 -8.07 -7.78
CA ILE A 338 -32.74 -7.80 -9.19
C ILE A 338 -33.05 -9.09 -9.92
N ASP A 339 -33.70 -8.98 -11.08
CA ASP A 339 -33.90 -10.09 -12.00
C ASP A 339 -33.95 -9.56 -13.45
N GLY A 340 -33.80 -10.46 -14.40
CA GLY A 340 -33.99 -10.21 -15.83
C GLY A 340 -35.29 -10.83 -16.32
N PHE A 341 -36.04 -10.14 -17.17
CA PHE A 341 -37.29 -10.63 -17.72
C PHE A 341 -37.21 -10.75 -19.24
N LEU A 342 -37.47 -11.95 -19.76
CA LEU A 342 -37.43 -12.23 -21.20
C LEU A 342 -38.57 -11.52 -21.96
N LYS A 343 -38.22 -10.89 -23.08
CA LYS A 343 -39.18 -10.36 -24.05
C LYS A 343 -39.64 -11.48 -24.98
N LYS A 344 -40.92 -11.85 -24.95
CA LYS A 344 -41.51 -12.77 -25.94
C LYS A 344 -41.77 -12.07 -27.28
N LYS A 345 -41.80 -12.86 -28.36
CA LYS A 345 -42.22 -12.44 -29.72
C LYS A 345 -43.68 -11.92 -29.70
N ALA A 346 -44.02 -11.11 -30.71
CA ALA A 346 -45.29 -10.38 -30.82
C ALA A 346 -46.54 -11.25 -30.56
N GLY A 347 -47.52 -10.70 -29.82
CA GLY A 347 -48.84 -11.33 -29.57
C GLY A 347 -49.11 -11.79 -28.12
N PHE A 348 -48.15 -11.68 -27.20
CA PHE A 348 -48.31 -12.04 -25.79
C PHE A 348 -48.10 -10.82 -24.88
N ARG A 349 -48.71 -10.82 -23.67
CA ARG A 349 -48.45 -9.79 -22.64
C ARG A 349 -46.95 -9.71 -22.34
N GLU A 350 -46.39 -8.50 -22.44
CA GLU A 350 -44.96 -8.26 -22.21
C GLU A 350 -44.53 -8.63 -20.77
N TYR A 351 -43.29 -9.11 -20.62
CA TYR A 351 -42.54 -9.35 -19.38
C TYR A 351 -43.22 -10.20 -18.30
N ARG A 352 -43.07 -11.53 -18.34
CA ARG A 352 -43.49 -12.42 -17.23
C ARG A 352 -42.57 -13.57 -16.85
N TYR A 353 -41.45 -13.78 -17.54
CA TYR A 353 -40.55 -14.90 -17.23
C TYR A 353 -39.24 -14.37 -16.62
N PRO A 354 -39.12 -14.40 -15.28
CA PRO A 354 -37.85 -14.10 -14.62
C PRO A 354 -36.82 -15.17 -14.98
N ILE A 355 -35.63 -14.75 -15.42
CA ILE A 355 -34.56 -15.68 -15.79
C ILE A 355 -34.02 -16.43 -14.57
N SER A 356 -34.17 -15.87 -13.36
CA SER A 356 -33.81 -16.57 -12.11
C SER A 356 -34.56 -17.89 -11.93
N ALA A 357 -35.80 -18.02 -12.42
CA ALA A 357 -36.57 -19.26 -12.36
C ALA A 357 -35.94 -20.40 -13.20
N GLY A 358 -35.18 -20.06 -14.23
CA GLY A 358 -34.39 -20.99 -15.04
C GLY A 358 -32.92 -21.09 -14.60
N GLY A 359 -32.58 -20.63 -13.41
CA GLY A 359 -31.18 -20.58 -12.94
C GLY A 359 -30.30 -19.59 -13.70
N GLY A 360 -30.91 -18.60 -14.37
CA GLY A 360 -30.23 -17.61 -15.21
C GLY A 360 -29.94 -18.08 -16.64
N VAL A 361 -30.41 -19.26 -17.05
CA VAL A 361 -30.20 -19.78 -18.42
C VAL A 361 -31.10 -19.04 -19.41
N VAL A 362 -30.53 -18.59 -20.52
CA VAL A 362 -31.22 -17.88 -21.62
C VAL A 362 -30.72 -18.37 -22.98
N ASP A 363 -31.51 -18.15 -24.02
CA ASP A 363 -31.18 -18.53 -25.39
C ASP A 363 -30.44 -17.40 -26.13
N ARG A 364 -29.65 -17.79 -27.15
CA ARG A 364 -28.98 -16.80 -28.00
C ARG A 364 -30.01 -15.92 -28.71
N HIS A 365 -29.76 -14.62 -28.67
CA HIS A 365 -30.60 -13.52 -29.13
C HIS A 365 -31.82 -13.18 -28.27
N ASP A 366 -31.95 -13.79 -27.09
CA ASP A 366 -32.94 -13.34 -26.12
C ASP A 366 -32.73 -11.86 -25.75
N LEU A 367 -33.84 -11.16 -25.60
CA LEU A 367 -33.88 -9.77 -25.13
C LEU A 367 -34.35 -9.76 -23.68
N ILE A 368 -33.52 -9.22 -22.79
CA ILE A 368 -33.67 -9.31 -21.35
C ILE A 368 -33.80 -7.90 -20.78
N LYS A 369 -34.91 -7.62 -20.11
CA LYS A 369 -35.09 -6.37 -19.36
C LYS A 369 -34.76 -6.59 -17.89
N PHE A 370 -33.74 -5.91 -17.38
CA PHE A 370 -33.35 -6.01 -15.96
C PHE A 370 -34.11 -5.01 -15.10
N GLN A 371 -34.58 -5.45 -13.94
CA GLN A 371 -35.36 -4.64 -13.02
C GLN A 371 -35.04 -4.99 -11.57
N ILE A 372 -35.23 -4.01 -10.67
CA ILE A 372 -35.21 -4.24 -9.23
C ILE A 372 -36.55 -4.87 -8.83
N VAL A 373 -36.50 -6.05 -8.20
CA VAL A 373 -37.69 -6.84 -7.84
C VAL A 373 -38.08 -6.66 -6.38
N LYS A 374 -37.10 -6.47 -5.50
CA LYS A 374 -37.32 -6.16 -4.08
C LYS A 374 -36.34 -5.10 -3.63
N ASN A 375 -36.84 -4.12 -2.88
CA ASN A 375 -36.03 -3.01 -2.42
C ASN A 375 -36.65 -2.33 -1.18
N ASN A 376 -35.95 -2.38 -0.05
CA ASN A 376 -36.27 -1.60 1.15
C ASN A 376 -35.16 -0.61 1.53
N THR A 377 -34.18 -0.39 0.64
CA THR A 377 -32.94 0.33 0.97
C THR A 377 -33.15 1.83 1.20
N GLY A 378 -34.21 2.41 0.62
CA GLY A 378 -34.40 3.86 0.57
C GLY A 378 -33.29 4.59 -0.20
N ALA A 379 -32.58 3.90 -1.09
CA ALA A 379 -31.55 4.51 -1.93
C ALA A 379 -32.18 5.52 -2.90
N GLY A 380 -31.53 6.68 -3.03
CA GLY A 380 -31.97 7.74 -3.94
C GLY A 380 -31.59 7.48 -5.39
N PHE A 381 -30.68 6.53 -5.63
CA PHE A 381 -30.08 6.31 -6.94
C PHE A 381 -29.51 4.88 -7.07
N TYR A 382 -29.47 4.34 -8.29
CA TYR A 382 -28.98 2.98 -8.56
C TYR A 382 -27.93 2.96 -9.68
N LYS A 383 -26.90 2.15 -9.52
CA LYS A 383 -25.94 1.85 -10.60
C LYS A 383 -26.11 0.43 -11.09
N TRP A 384 -25.91 0.19 -12.37
CA TRP A 384 -26.02 -1.12 -13.02
C TRP A 384 -24.73 -1.47 -13.74
N LYS A 385 -24.19 -2.67 -13.47
CA LYS A 385 -23.04 -3.24 -14.15
C LYS A 385 -23.48 -4.42 -15.01
N VAL A 386 -23.11 -4.42 -16.28
CA VAL A 386 -23.27 -5.59 -17.16
C VAL A 386 -21.89 -6.14 -17.45
N LYS A 387 -21.64 -7.40 -17.10
CA LYS A 387 -20.33 -8.03 -17.28
C LYS A 387 -20.43 -9.31 -18.09
N ASN A 388 -19.64 -9.37 -19.16
CA ASN A 388 -19.45 -10.58 -19.93
C ASN A 388 -18.42 -11.51 -19.26
N ASP A 389 -18.49 -12.79 -19.63
CA ASP A 389 -17.58 -13.83 -19.13
C ASP A 389 -16.17 -13.52 -19.67
N ARG A 390 -15.12 -13.88 -18.92
CA ARG A 390 -13.74 -13.74 -19.40
C ARG A 390 -13.39 -14.75 -20.50
N SER A 391 -14.19 -15.80 -20.67
CA SER A 391 -14.00 -16.81 -21.74
C SER A 391 -14.30 -16.30 -23.15
N VAL A 392 -15.03 -15.19 -23.29
CA VAL A 392 -15.30 -14.59 -24.61
C VAL A 392 -14.07 -13.84 -25.13
N GLU A 393 -14.04 -13.57 -26.43
CA GLU A 393 -12.99 -12.76 -27.05
C GLU A 393 -12.81 -11.43 -26.30
N ARG A 394 -11.55 -11.01 -26.13
CA ARG A 394 -11.19 -9.81 -25.35
C ARG A 394 -11.91 -8.54 -25.83
N ALA A 395 -12.15 -8.41 -27.14
CA ALA A 395 -12.89 -7.30 -27.71
C ALA A 395 -14.35 -7.21 -27.23
N GLN A 396 -14.89 -8.31 -26.71
CA GLN A 396 -16.26 -8.43 -26.19
C GLN A 396 -16.31 -8.36 -24.66
N TRP A 397 -15.19 -8.11 -23.98
CA TRP A 397 -15.18 -7.91 -22.53
C TRP A 397 -15.97 -6.64 -22.17
N ARG A 398 -17.12 -6.84 -21.51
CA ARG A 398 -17.94 -5.79 -20.91
C ARG A 398 -17.73 -5.73 -19.40
N GLY A 399 -18.19 -4.64 -18.81
CA GLY A 399 -18.13 -4.39 -17.38
C GLY A 399 -18.45 -2.94 -17.03
N GLU A 400 -19.06 -2.21 -17.95
CA GLU A 400 -19.41 -0.81 -17.77
C GLU A 400 -20.47 -0.67 -16.68
N ILE A 401 -20.47 0.51 -16.05
CA ILE A 401 -21.41 0.87 -15.01
C ILE A 401 -22.19 2.08 -15.47
N THR A 402 -23.52 1.96 -15.42
CA THR A 402 -24.50 2.92 -15.93
C THR A 402 -25.51 3.29 -14.85
N ASP A 403 -26.16 4.43 -15.06
CA ASP A 403 -26.99 5.09 -14.07
C ASP A 403 -28.47 4.73 -14.27
N ASN A 404 -29.12 4.24 -13.21
CA ASN A 404 -30.53 3.81 -13.10
C ASN A 404 -31.01 2.66 -14.00
N GLN A 405 -30.31 2.36 -15.10
CA GLN A 405 -30.61 1.26 -16.02
C GLN A 405 -29.32 0.68 -16.61
N THR A 406 -29.41 -0.47 -17.28
CA THR A 406 -28.31 -1.03 -18.08
C THR A 406 -28.04 -0.19 -19.33
N SER A 407 -26.85 -0.32 -19.91
CA SER A 407 -26.44 0.43 -21.10
C SER A 407 -27.38 0.19 -22.29
N ASN A 408 -27.85 -1.06 -22.45
CA ASN A 408 -28.94 -1.38 -23.37
C ASN A 408 -30.16 -1.81 -22.55
N ASP A 409 -31.35 -1.28 -22.85
CA ASP A 409 -32.62 -1.76 -22.31
C ASP A 409 -33.61 -2.00 -23.46
N PRO A 410 -33.89 -3.26 -23.84
CA PRO A 410 -33.39 -4.50 -23.24
C PRO A 410 -31.94 -4.83 -23.61
N GLU A 411 -31.25 -5.61 -22.76
CA GLU A 411 -29.97 -6.24 -23.08
C GLU A 411 -30.17 -7.44 -24.01
N LYS A 412 -29.20 -7.71 -24.88
CA LYS A 412 -29.25 -8.83 -25.85
C LYS A 412 -28.23 -9.90 -25.51
N ALA A 413 -28.70 -11.14 -25.36
CA ALA A 413 -27.87 -12.31 -25.09
C ALA A 413 -27.16 -12.78 -26.38
N LEU A 414 -25.84 -12.59 -26.48
CA LEU A 414 -25.11 -12.83 -27.75
C LEU A 414 -23.99 -13.88 -27.66
N TYR A 415 -23.33 -14.00 -26.51
CA TYR A 415 -22.12 -14.79 -26.37
C TYR A 415 -22.36 -15.96 -25.43
N ASP A 416 -21.68 -17.09 -25.68
CA ASP A 416 -21.74 -18.23 -24.79
C ASP A 416 -20.90 -17.95 -23.52
N GLY A 417 -21.33 -18.47 -22.37
CA GLY A 417 -20.62 -18.29 -21.10
C GLY A 417 -21.51 -17.88 -19.94
N ARG A 418 -20.87 -17.58 -18.81
CA ARG A 418 -21.50 -17.18 -17.54
C ARG A 418 -21.32 -15.68 -17.33
N HIS A 419 -22.21 -14.92 -17.94
CA HIS A 419 -22.30 -13.48 -17.77
C HIS A 419 -23.07 -13.12 -16.50
N PHE A 420 -23.07 -11.85 -16.13
CA PHE A 420 -23.93 -11.37 -15.07
C PHE A 420 -24.27 -9.89 -15.19
N VAL A 421 -25.37 -9.52 -14.53
CA VAL A 421 -25.73 -8.14 -14.24
C VAL A 421 -25.68 -7.93 -12.74
N GLU A 422 -25.09 -6.82 -12.30
CA GLU A 422 -25.12 -6.36 -10.92
C GLU A 422 -25.86 -5.03 -10.83
N ALA A 423 -26.56 -4.81 -9.72
CA ALA A 423 -27.09 -3.52 -9.35
C ALA A 423 -26.57 -3.11 -7.98
N TYR A 424 -26.41 -1.81 -7.79
CA TYR A 424 -25.90 -1.21 -6.56
C TYR A 424 -26.88 -0.11 -6.12
N ALA A 425 -27.37 -0.20 -4.89
CA ALA A 425 -28.23 0.79 -4.26
C ALA A 425 -27.36 1.84 -3.57
N ILE A 426 -27.42 3.10 -4.05
CA ILE A 426 -26.54 4.18 -3.61
C ILE A 426 -27.33 5.15 -2.71
N LYS A 427 -26.77 5.42 -1.53
CA LYS A 427 -27.26 6.42 -0.58
C LYS A 427 -26.08 7.18 -0.01
N ASP A 428 -26.13 8.51 -0.03
CA ASP A 428 -25.08 9.39 0.50
C ASP A 428 -23.66 9.05 -0.04
N ASN A 429 -23.57 8.80 -1.35
CA ASN A 429 -22.35 8.38 -2.05
C ASN A 429 -21.73 7.04 -1.55
N VAL A 430 -22.54 6.19 -0.92
CA VAL A 430 -22.15 4.86 -0.45
C VAL A 430 -23.06 3.80 -1.08
N CYS A 431 -22.49 2.69 -1.52
CA CYS A 431 -23.26 1.53 -1.94
C CYS A 431 -23.70 0.73 -0.71
N ILE A 432 -24.98 0.84 -0.33
CA ILE A 432 -25.57 0.27 0.90
C ILE A 432 -26.20 -1.12 0.71
N ALA A 433 -26.42 -1.52 -0.55
CA ALA A 433 -26.83 -2.87 -0.92
C ALA A 433 -26.41 -3.15 -2.36
N LYS A 434 -26.17 -4.41 -2.69
CA LYS A 434 -25.91 -4.84 -4.06
C LYS A 434 -26.56 -6.19 -4.33
N ALA A 435 -26.95 -6.42 -5.58
CA ALA A 435 -27.56 -7.66 -6.03
C ALA A 435 -26.94 -8.09 -7.35
N LYS A 436 -26.95 -9.40 -7.61
CA LYS A 436 -26.36 -10.00 -8.80
C LYS A 436 -27.34 -10.99 -9.43
N GLN A 437 -27.52 -10.91 -10.73
CA GLN A 437 -28.26 -11.87 -11.54
C GLN A 437 -27.32 -12.50 -12.57
N SER A 438 -27.15 -13.81 -12.52
CA SER A 438 -26.39 -14.57 -13.53
C SER A 438 -27.18 -14.68 -14.83
N VAL A 439 -26.47 -14.62 -15.95
CA VAL A 439 -27.01 -14.79 -17.30
C VAL A 439 -26.12 -15.82 -18.00
N ILE A 440 -26.67 -17.00 -18.28
CA ILE A 440 -25.91 -18.16 -18.73
C ILE A 440 -26.40 -18.58 -20.10
N LEU A 441 -25.51 -18.52 -21.08
CA LEU A 441 -25.72 -19.11 -22.39
C LEU A 441 -24.91 -20.39 -22.46
N LYS A 442 -25.60 -21.51 -22.67
CA LYS A 442 -24.95 -22.81 -22.87
C LYS A 442 -24.71 -22.99 -24.37
N SER A 443 -23.51 -23.44 -24.71
CA SER A 443 -23.13 -23.91 -26.05
C SER A 443 -23.98 -25.08 -26.50
#